data_AF-A0A3B9NUC4-F1
#
_entry.id   AF-A0A3B9NUC4-F1
#
_cell.length_a   1.000
_cell.length_b   1.000
_cell.length_c   1.000
_cell.angle_alpha   90.00
_cell.angle_beta   90.00
_cell.angle_gamma   90.00
#
_symmetry.space_group_name_H-M   'P 1'
#
loop_
_entity.id
_entity.type
_entity.pdbx_description
1 polymer ?
#
loop_
_entity_poly.entity_id
_entity_poly.type
_entity_poly.pdbx_seq_one_letter_code
_entity_poly.pdbx_strand_id
1 'polypeptide(L)'
;MKSNLKAIALVMAMFSGDALAEPLRVLGLNNAAPALRWQVVNDTVMGGRSSSQLRRVGEALHFSGRLNTNGGGFASLRSDRMGLDLAAATLVRLTVKGDGRTYSVRLYAAGQRVSYQHAFRTVADEWQTVELKIPDFYAS
;
A
#
# COMPACT_ATOMS: atom_id res chain seq x y z
N MET A 1 -22.34 -43.51 -26.64
CA MET A 1 -21.69 -44.03 -25.43
C MET A 1 -21.06 -42.84 -24.70
N LYS A 2 -21.60 -42.41 -23.55
CA LYS A 2 -21.14 -41.22 -22.81
C LYS A 2 -20.43 -41.68 -21.54
N SER A 3 -19.16 -41.34 -21.34
CA SER A 3 -18.47 -41.53 -20.07
C SER A 3 -18.49 -40.23 -19.28
N ASN A 4 -18.93 -40.30 -18.02
CA ASN A 4 -18.94 -39.16 -17.12
C ASN A 4 -17.54 -38.96 -16.52
N LEU A 5 -17.02 -37.73 -16.61
CA LEU A 5 -15.81 -37.31 -15.91
C LEU A 5 -16.13 -37.25 -14.40
N LYS A 6 -15.43 -38.01 -13.57
CA LYS A 6 -15.51 -37.85 -12.11
C LYS A 6 -14.73 -36.59 -11.73
N ALA A 7 -15.39 -35.66 -11.05
CA ALA A 7 -14.78 -34.41 -10.60
C ALA A 7 -13.55 -34.70 -9.72
N ILE A 8 -12.42 -34.08 -10.05
CA ILE A 8 -11.22 -34.03 -9.21
C ILE A 8 -11.29 -32.74 -8.39
N ALA A 9 -11.24 -32.86 -7.07
CA ALA A 9 -10.92 -31.75 -6.19
C ALA A 9 -9.41 -31.73 -5.97
N LEU A 10 -8.74 -30.68 -6.45
CA LEU A 10 -7.34 -30.40 -6.16
C LEU A 10 -7.30 -29.37 -5.03
N VAL A 11 -6.89 -29.79 -3.84
CA VAL A 11 -6.54 -28.87 -2.75
C VAL A 11 -5.02 -28.80 -2.71
N MET A 12 -4.48 -27.67 -3.15
CA MET A 12 -3.05 -27.37 -3.06
C MET A 12 -2.87 -26.35 -1.94
N ALA A 13 -2.17 -26.72 -0.88
CA ALA A 13 -1.72 -25.80 0.16
C ALA A 13 -0.20 -25.65 0.06
N MET A 14 0.25 -24.44 -0.27
CA MET A 14 1.66 -24.05 -0.25
C MET A 14 1.88 -23.23 1.03
N PHE A 15 2.70 -23.72 1.95
CA PHE A 15 3.18 -22.94 3.09
C PHE A 15 4.67 -22.66 2.90
N SER A 16 5.01 -21.43 2.55
CA SER A 16 6.38 -20.91 2.62
C SER A 16 6.56 -20.17 3.95
N GLY A 17 7.59 -20.53 4.74
CA GLY A 17 7.95 -19.90 6.02
C GLY A 17 8.25 -18.39 5.88
N ASP A 18 8.23 -17.56 6.91
CA ASP A 18 8.24 -17.75 8.37
C ASP A 18 6.97 -17.16 9.01
N ALA A 19 6.20 -17.97 9.73
CA ALA A 19 5.02 -17.50 10.47
C ALA A 19 5.34 -16.98 11.90
N LEU A 20 6.63 -16.87 12.26
CA LEU A 20 7.08 -16.56 13.64
C LEU A 20 7.73 -15.19 13.81
N ALA A 21 8.09 -14.49 12.74
CA ALA A 21 8.61 -13.13 12.86
C ALA A 21 7.45 -12.15 13.03
N GLU A 22 7.43 -11.39 14.13
CA GLU A 22 6.46 -10.32 14.29
C GLU A 22 6.62 -9.30 13.16
N PRO A 23 5.52 -8.86 12.51
CA PRO A 23 5.63 -7.91 11.42
C PRO A 23 6.13 -6.56 11.95
N LEU A 24 7.08 -5.95 11.22
CA LEU A 24 7.45 -4.55 11.45
C LEU A 24 6.27 -3.64 11.11
N ARG A 25 5.56 -3.15 12.13
CA ARG A 25 4.39 -2.29 11.95
C ARG A 25 4.80 -0.82 11.83
N VAL A 26 4.31 -0.13 10.80
CA VAL A 26 4.47 1.33 10.62
C VAL A 26 3.24 2.10 11.13
N LEU A 27 2.07 1.47 11.11
CA LEU A 27 0.80 2.00 11.62
C LEU A 27 0.13 0.92 12.50
N GLY A 28 -0.77 1.34 13.39
CA GLY A 28 -1.43 0.45 14.36
C GLY A 28 -0.78 0.44 15.74
N LEU A 29 -1.31 -0.40 16.64
CA LEU A 29 -0.69 -0.70 17.93
C LEU A 29 0.73 -1.23 17.76
N ASN A 30 1.58 -0.89 18.73
CA ASN A 30 2.97 -1.36 18.82
C ASN A 30 3.77 -1.11 17.53
N ASN A 31 3.46 -0.02 16.82
CA ASN A 31 4.20 0.34 15.63
C ASN A 31 5.61 0.84 16.00
N ALA A 32 6.58 0.53 15.14
CA ALA A 32 8.00 0.84 15.34
C ALA A 32 8.33 2.33 15.13
N ALA A 33 7.37 3.16 14.72
CA ALA A 33 7.58 4.57 14.42
C ALA A 33 6.39 5.45 14.87
N PRO A 34 6.07 5.51 16.19
CA PRO A 34 4.85 6.15 16.68
C PRO A 34 4.84 7.67 16.49
N ALA A 35 6.02 8.28 16.40
CA ALA A 35 6.20 9.69 16.11
C ALA A 35 6.21 10.01 14.60
N LEU A 36 5.99 9.01 13.73
CA LEU A 36 6.02 9.19 12.28
C LEU A 36 4.90 10.12 11.84
N ARG A 37 5.29 11.25 11.27
CA ARG A 37 4.35 12.21 10.71
C ARG A 37 3.97 11.81 9.30
N TRP A 38 2.69 12.00 9.00
CA TRP A 38 2.09 11.81 7.70
C TRP A 38 1.53 13.14 7.22
N GLN A 39 1.75 13.46 5.96
CA GLN A 39 1.32 14.70 5.33
C GLN A 39 0.69 14.43 3.98
N VAL A 40 -0.20 15.34 3.59
CA VAL A 40 -0.82 15.36 2.28
C VAL A 40 0.08 16.08 1.29
N VAL A 41 0.20 15.55 0.08
CA VAL A 41 0.84 16.23 -1.04
C VAL A 41 -0.10 16.20 -2.24
N ASN A 42 -0.45 17.37 -2.76
CA ASN A 42 -1.29 17.57 -3.94
C ASN A 42 -0.49 18.22 -5.08
N ASP A 43 -0.99 18.10 -6.30
CA ASP A 43 -0.47 18.67 -7.55
C ASP A 43 -0.45 20.22 -7.66
N THR A 44 -0.72 20.93 -6.57
CA THR A 44 -0.98 22.38 -6.55
C THR A 44 0.20 23.27 -6.99
N VAL A 45 1.46 22.81 -6.90
CA VAL A 45 2.65 23.63 -7.20
C VAL A 45 2.68 24.12 -8.67
N MET A 46 2.19 23.30 -9.60
CA MET A 46 2.18 23.60 -11.04
C MET A 46 0.79 23.96 -11.56
N GLY A 47 -0.10 24.48 -10.71
CA GLY A 47 -1.47 24.87 -11.09
C GLY A 47 -2.49 23.72 -11.06
N GLY A 48 -2.11 22.58 -10.48
CA GLY A 48 -3.03 21.50 -10.16
C GLY A 48 -4.13 21.94 -9.20
N ARG A 49 -5.28 21.26 -9.27
CA ARG A 49 -6.52 21.63 -8.55
C ARG A 49 -7.03 20.50 -7.67
N SER A 50 -6.19 19.50 -7.41
CA SER A 50 -6.53 18.42 -6.50
C SER A 50 -6.46 18.93 -5.06
N SER A 51 -7.40 18.49 -4.24
CA SER A 51 -7.47 18.86 -2.83
C SER A 51 -7.75 17.61 -2.01
N SER A 52 -7.00 17.43 -0.94
CA SER A 52 -7.17 16.27 -0.06
C SER A 52 -6.79 16.61 1.37
N GLN A 53 -7.27 15.79 2.29
CA GLN A 53 -7.06 15.92 3.73
C GLN A 53 -6.72 14.56 4.32
N LEU A 54 -5.99 14.61 5.43
CA LEU A 54 -5.67 13.45 6.26
C LEU A 54 -6.29 13.66 7.65
N ARG A 55 -6.94 12.62 8.16
CA ARG A 55 -7.39 12.55 9.55
C ARG A 55 -6.93 11.22 10.16
N ARG A 56 -6.52 11.23 11.43
CA ARG A 56 -6.28 9.99 12.17
C ARG A 56 -7.59 9.55 12.82
N VAL A 57 -7.98 8.28 12.62
CA VAL A 57 -9.20 7.69 13.17
C VAL A 57 -8.80 6.40 13.89
N GLY A 58 -8.71 6.47 15.22
CA GLY A 58 -8.07 5.44 16.03
C GLY A 58 -6.64 5.19 15.54
N GLU A 59 -6.38 3.95 15.14
CA GLU A 59 -5.09 3.50 14.63
C GLU A 59 -4.87 3.72 13.14
N ALA A 60 -5.93 4.03 12.40
CA ALA A 60 -5.91 4.17 10.95
C ALA A 60 -5.71 5.63 10.51
N LEU A 61 -5.26 5.78 9.26
CA LEU A 61 -5.23 7.04 8.55
C LEU A 61 -6.39 7.09 7.56
N HIS A 62 -7.26 8.08 7.70
CA HIS A 62 -8.33 8.37 6.77
C HIS A 62 -7.87 9.48 5.81
N PHE A 63 -7.59 9.09 4.58
CA PHE A 63 -7.27 9.99 3.47
C PHE A 63 -8.48 10.18 2.57
N SER A 64 -8.85 11.44 2.31
CA SER A 64 -10.03 11.77 1.52
C SER A 64 -9.81 13.07 0.75
N GLY A 65 -10.51 13.26 -0.37
CA GLY A 65 -10.34 14.46 -1.17
C GLY A 65 -11.03 14.39 -2.53
N ARG A 66 -10.76 15.41 -3.35
CA ARG A 66 -11.19 15.51 -4.74
C ARG A 66 -9.97 15.58 -5.64
N LEU A 67 -9.88 14.64 -6.57
CA LEU A 67 -8.84 14.62 -7.59
C LEU A 67 -9.31 15.37 -8.83
N ASN A 68 -8.45 16.21 -9.40
CA ASN A 68 -8.66 16.80 -10.72
C ASN A 68 -7.65 16.21 -11.71
N THR A 69 -8.12 15.34 -12.59
CA THR A 69 -7.28 14.64 -13.57
C THR A 69 -7.13 15.39 -14.90
N ASN A 70 -7.75 16.55 -15.07
CA ASN A 70 -7.58 17.36 -16.27
C ASN A 70 -6.15 17.92 -16.28
N GLY A 71 -5.26 17.28 -17.05
CA GLY A 71 -3.82 17.56 -17.04
C GLY A 71 -2.99 16.65 -16.13
N GLY A 72 -3.53 15.52 -15.66
CA GLY A 72 -2.75 14.47 -14.98
C GLY A 72 -2.59 14.63 -13.46
N GLY A 73 -3.48 15.37 -12.80
CA GLY A 73 -3.37 15.68 -11.38
C GLY A 73 -3.30 14.48 -10.42
N PHE A 74 -2.76 14.71 -9.22
CA PHE A 74 -2.54 13.70 -8.18
C PHE A 74 -2.80 14.24 -6.77
N ALA A 75 -3.07 13.31 -5.85
CA ALA A 75 -3.11 13.53 -4.40
C ALA A 75 -2.48 12.30 -3.72
N SER A 76 -1.66 12.52 -2.68
CA SER A 76 -0.92 11.44 -2.02
C SER A 76 -0.75 11.66 -0.52
N LEU A 77 -0.56 10.56 0.22
CA LEU A 77 -0.06 10.55 1.58
C LEU A 77 1.43 10.24 1.57
N ARG A 78 2.20 11.03 2.33
CA ARG A 78 3.64 10.86 2.46
C ARG A 78 4.05 10.90 3.92
N SER A 79 4.87 9.96 4.35
CA SER A 79 5.50 10.04 5.66
C SER A 79 6.84 10.76 5.59
N ASP A 80 7.37 11.15 6.75
CA ASP A 80 8.80 11.43 6.87
C ASP A 80 9.63 10.16 6.62
N ARG A 81 10.95 10.32 6.44
CA ARG A 81 11.86 9.17 6.34
C ARG A 81 11.87 8.43 7.67
N MET A 82 11.53 7.15 7.64
CA MET A 82 11.34 6.34 8.85
C MET A 82 12.65 5.81 9.44
N GLY A 83 13.72 5.72 8.64
CA GLY A 83 15.00 5.14 9.07
C GLY A 83 14.94 3.66 9.45
N LEU A 84 13.92 2.94 8.96
CA LEU A 84 13.71 1.53 9.27
C LEU A 84 14.64 0.64 8.44
N ASP A 85 15.18 -0.40 9.06
CA ASP A 85 15.84 -1.49 8.35
C ASP A 85 14.78 -2.45 7.80
N LEU A 86 14.76 -2.57 6.47
CA LEU A 86 13.84 -3.44 5.75
C LEU A 86 14.56 -4.63 5.11
N ALA A 87 15.83 -4.90 5.45
CA ALA A 87 16.64 -5.94 4.83
C ALA A 87 16.01 -7.35 4.94
N ALA A 88 15.32 -7.63 6.05
CA ALA A 88 14.61 -8.89 6.27
C ALA A 88 13.16 -8.87 5.73
N ALA A 89 12.65 -7.73 5.29
CA ALA A 89 11.27 -7.62 4.82
C ALA A 89 11.14 -8.19 3.40
N THR A 90 10.19 -9.12 3.20
CA THR A 90 9.92 -9.74 1.90
C THR A 90 8.71 -9.15 1.18
N LEU A 91 7.81 -8.48 1.92
CA LEU A 91 6.61 -7.84 1.39
C LEU A 91 6.20 -6.62 2.22
N VAL A 92 5.42 -5.73 1.60
CA VAL A 92 4.62 -4.69 2.25
C VAL A 92 3.18 -5.17 2.31
N ARG A 93 2.60 -5.23 3.51
CA ARG A 93 1.19 -5.57 3.72
C ARG A 93 0.40 -4.33 4.14
N LEU A 94 -0.72 -4.08 3.47
CA LEU A 94 -1.65 -3.00 3.78
C LEU A 94 -3.04 -3.57 4.05
N THR A 95 -3.72 -3.08 5.09
CA THR A 95 -5.16 -3.30 5.28
C THR A 95 -5.87 -1.99 4.94
N VAL A 96 -6.65 -1.99 3.86
CA VAL A 96 -7.22 -0.76 3.28
C VAL A 96 -8.69 -0.94 2.95
N LYS A 97 -9.45 0.15 3.05
CA LYS A 97 -10.78 0.30 2.44
C LYS A 97 -10.68 1.43 1.42
N GLY A 98 -10.97 1.13 0.16
CA GLY A 98 -10.77 2.06 -0.96
C GLY A 98 -12.05 2.39 -1.72
N ASP A 99 -11.88 3.12 -2.82
CA ASP A 99 -12.96 3.66 -3.65
C ASP A 99 -13.08 2.95 -5.02
N GLY A 100 -12.38 1.83 -5.21
CA GLY A 100 -12.35 1.08 -6.47
C GLY A 100 -11.21 1.48 -7.42
N ARG A 101 -10.42 2.51 -7.09
CA ARG A 101 -9.27 2.94 -7.89
C ARG A 101 -8.04 2.07 -7.69
N THR A 102 -7.10 2.22 -8.60
CA THR A 102 -5.71 1.77 -8.45
C THR A 102 -4.89 2.84 -7.77
N TYR A 103 -4.14 2.45 -6.75
CA TYR A 103 -3.19 3.28 -6.01
C TYR A 103 -1.77 2.75 -6.22
N SER A 104 -0.78 3.55 -5.86
CA SER A 104 0.63 3.13 -5.88
C SER A 104 1.25 3.36 -4.50
N VAL A 105 1.95 2.35 -3.99
CA VAL A 105 2.85 2.50 -2.83
C VAL A 105 4.22 2.85 -3.35
N ARG A 106 4.86 3.86 -2.75
CA ARG A 106 6.22 4.27 -3.09
C ARG A 106 7.13 4.18 -1.88
N LEU A 107 8.25 3.51 -2.05
CA LEU A 107 9.32 3.37 -1.06
C LEU A 107 10.55 4.15 -1.52
N TYR A 108 11.28 4.69 -0.55
CA TYR A 108 12.54 5.39 -0.76
C TYR A 108 13.63 4.69 0.02
N ALA A 109 14.67 4.22 -0.67
CA ALA A 109 15.85 3.66 -0.03
C ALA A 109 16.73 4.78 0.54
N ALA A 110 17.38 4.51 1.68
CA ALA A 110 18.30 5.46 2.30
C ALA A 110 19.45 5.80 1.33
N GLY A 111 19.83 7.08 1.27
CA GLY A 111 20.90 7.56 0.39
C GLY A 111 20.56 7.56 -1.11
N GLN A 112 19.40 7.06 -1.52
CA GLN A 112 19.01 7.02 -2.93
C GLN A 112 18.06 8.16 -3.31
N ARG A 113 18.22 8.64 -4.55
CA ARG A 113 17.34 9.64 -5.18
C ARG A 113 16.16 9.00 -5.92
N VAL A 114 16.31 7.72 -6.27
CA VAL A 114 15.29 6.93 -6.97
C VAL A 114 14.26 6.44 -5.96
N SER A 115 13.01 6.39 -6.40
CA SER A 115 11.93 5.78 -5.65
C SER A 115 11.50 4.49 -6.31
N TYR A 116 11.02 3.54 -5.53
CA TYR A 116 10.50 2.28 -6.03
C TYR A 116 9.00 2.23 -5.78
N GLN A 117 8.22 1.80 -6.76
CA GLN A 117 6.78 1.81 -6.66
C GLN A 117 6.15 0.46 -7.00
N HIS A 118 4.97 0.22 -6.44
CA HIS A 118 4.14 -0.93 -6.77
C HIS A 118 2.66 -0.53 -6.70
N ALA A 119 1.92 -0.80 -7.77
CA ALA A 119 0.50 -0.49 -7.86
C ALA A 119 -0.36 -1.59 -7.22
N PHE A 120 -1.52 -1.22 -6.69
CA PHE A 120 -2.54 -2.15 -6.22
C PHE A 120 -3.93 -1.60 -6.48
N ARG A 121 -4.90 -2.49 -6.72
CA ARG A 121 -6.28 -2.12 -6.96
C ARG A 121 -7.09 -2.23 -5.67
N THR A 122 -8.02 -1.31 -5.46
CA THR A 122 -9.02 -1.41 -4.40
C THR A 122 -10.37 -1.86 -4.95
N VAL A 123 -11.22 -2.36 -4.05
CA VAL A 123 -12.63 -2.63 -4.30
C VAL A 123 -13.40 -1.58 -3.53
N ALA A 124 -14.38 -0.96 -4.19
CA ALA A 124 -15.12 0.16 -3.62
C ALA A 124 -15.85 -0.29 -2.34
N ASP A 125 -15.64 0.47 -1.28
CA ASP A 125 -16.27 0.28 0.02
C ASP A 125 -16.00 -1.06 0.75
N GLU A 126 -15.00 -1.81 0.30
CA GLU A 126 -14.60 -3.10 0.90
C GLU A 126 -13.22 -3.03 1.57
N TRP A 127 -13.13 -3.59 2.78
CA TRP A 127 -11.85 -3.84 3.44
C TRP A 127 -11.13 -5.00 2.79
N GLN A 128 -9.85 -4.81 2.48
CA GLN A 128 -8.99 -5.85 1.93
C GLN A 128 -7.58 -5.78 2.50
N THR A 129 -6.92 -6.94 2.52
CA THR A 129 -5.49 -7.03 2.79
C THR A 129 -4.75 -7.17 1.46
N VAL A 130 -3.86 -6.23 1.19
CA VAL A 130 -3.02 -6.17 0.00
C VAL A 130 -1.59 -6.52 0.40
N GLU A 131 -0.97 -7.44 -0.33
CA GLU A 131 0.42 -7.83 -0.14
C GLU A 131 1.22 -7.52 -1.40
N LEU A 132 2.24 -6.68 -1.24
CA LEU A 132 3.11 -6.23 -2.32
C LEU A 132 4.50 -6.79 -2.05
N LYS A 133 4.96 -7.74 -2.85
CA LYS A 133 6.28 -8.35 -2.63
C LYS A 133 7.35 -7.32 -2.95
N ILE A 134 8.38 -7.23 -2.12
CA ILE A 134 9.49 -6.27 -2.32
C ILE A 134 10.16 -6.43 -3.70
N PRO A 135 10.40 -7.66 -4.22
CA PRO A 135 10.96 -7.84 -5.56
C PRO A 135 10.11 -7.31 -6.71
N ASP A 136 8.80 -7.13 -6.51
CA ASP A 136 7.88 -6.67 -7.55
C ASP A 136 7.81 -5.13 -7.63
N PHE A 137 8.49 -4.42 -6.73
CA PHE A 137 8.64 -2.96 -6.82
C PHE A 137 9.64 -2.58 -7.90
N TYR A 138 9.30 -1.59 -8.72
CA TYR A 138 10.14 -1.11 -9.82
C TYR A 138 10.47 0.38 -9.68
N ALA A 139 11.60 0.79 -10.24
CA ALA A 139 12.06 2.18 -10.20
C ALA A 139 11.05 3.13 -10.88
N SER A 140 10.78 4.28 -10.23
CA SER A 140 9.88 5.34 -10.66
C SER A 140 10.58 6.70 -10.74
#